data_AF-A0A3Q0E4Z8-F1
#
_entry.id   AF-A0A3Q0E4Z8-F1
#
_cell.length_a   1.000
_cell.length_b   1.000
_cell.length_c   1.000
_cell.angle_alpha   90.00
_cell.angle_beta   90.00
_cell.angle_gamma   90.00
#
_symmetry.space_group_name_H-M   'P 1'
#
loop_
_entity.id
_entity.type
_entity.pdbx_description
1 polymer ?
#
loop_
_entity_poly.entity_id
_entity_poly.type
_entity_poly.pdbx_seq_one_letter_code
_entity_poly.pdbx_strand_id
1 'polypeptide(L)'
;MAEGEQNRHQVVKFMDVYRRSYCHPIETLVDIFQEYPDEIEYIFKPSCVPLMRCGGCCNDESLECVPTEDFNITMQIMRIKPHQGQHIGEMSFLQHSQCECRPKKDRARQEKKSVRGKGKGQKRKRKKSRYKSWSVCDKPRR
;
A
#
# COMPACT_ATOMS: atom_id res chain seq x y z
N MET A 1 -34.00 -38.03 17.18
CA MET A 1 -34.60 -37.17 16.13
C MET A 1 -33.64 -36.04 15.90
N ALA A 2 -32.98 -36.00 14.74
CA ALA A 2 -32.04 -34.94 14.38
C ALA A 2 -32.82 -33.84 13.68
N GLU A 3 -33.10 -32.74 14.39
CA GLU A 3 -33.68 -31.56 13.77
C GLU A 3 -32.55 -30.80 13.07
N GLY A 4 -32.43 -31.07 11.76
CA GLY A 4 -31.74 -30.20 10.83
C GLY A 4 -32.52 -28.89 10.76
N GLU A 5 -32.11 -27.92 11.58
CA GLU A 5 -32.76 -26.63 11.59
C GLU A 5 -32.35 -25.81 10.37
N GLN A 6 -33.37 -25.30 9.71
CA GLN A 6 -33.38 -24.86 8.34
C GLN A 6 -32.46 -23.65 8.13
N ASN A 7 -31.55 -23.74 7.17
CA ASN A 7 -30.88 -22.58 6.61
C ASN A 7 -31.90 -21.74 5.82
N ARG A 8 -32.74 -21.00 6.54
CA ARG A 8 -33.55 -19.90 6.00
C ARG A 8 -32.56 -18.85 5.49
N HIS A 9 -32.69 -18.39 4.25
CA HIS A 9 -31.93 -17.25 3.71
C HIS A 9 -32.05 -16.05 4.67
N GLN A 10 -31.08 -15.90 5.56
CA GLN A 10 -31.06 -14.83 6.54
C GLN A 10 -30.37 -13.64 5.91
N VAL A 11 -31.15 -12.62 5.56
CA VAL A 11 -30.62 -11.36 5.04
C VAL A 11 -30.17 -10.50 6.22
N VAL A 12 -28.87 -10.24 6.32
CA VAL A 12 -28.32 -9.24 7.26
C VAL A 12 -28.80 -7.86 6.80
N LYS A 13 -29.42 -7.10 7.71
CA LYS A 13 -30.00 -5.79 7.36
C LYS A 13 -28.89 -4.80 7.00
N PHE A 14 -29.19 -3.88 6.07
CA PHE A 14 -28.26 -2.84 5.61
C PHE A 14 -27.56 -2.10 6.76
N MET A 15 -28.31 -1.62 7.75
CA MET A 15 -27.73 -0.89 8.89
C MET A 15 -26.83 -1.74 9.79
N ASP A 16 -27.00 -3.07 9.77
CA ASP A 16 -26.12 -3.98 10.50
C ASP A 16 -24.83 -4.22 9.73
N VAL A 17 -24.91 -4.36 8.41
CA VAL A 17 -23.73 -4.42 7.54
C VAL A 17 -22.91 -3.14 7.68
N TYR A 18 -23.54 -1.98 7.47
CA TYR A 18 -22.88 -0.67 7.51
C TYR A 18 -22.18 -0.40 8.86
N ARG A 19 -22.84 -0.68 9.98
CA ARG A 19 -22.25 -0.45 11.31
C ARG A 19 -21.10 -1.41 11.62
N ARG A 20 -21.20 -2.67 11.21
CA ARG A 20 -20.16 -3.69 11.44
C ARG A 20 -18.96 -3.51 10.52
N SER A 21 -19.15 -2.93 9.34
CA SER A 21 -18.08 -2.69 8.38
C SER A 21 -17.41 -1.33 8.54
N TYR A 22 -17.99 -0.39 9.29
CA TYR A 22 -17.44 0.95 9.46
C TYR A 22 -16.09 0.92 10.19
N CYS A 23 -15.19 1.86 9.88
CA CYS A 23 -13.86 1.97 10.48
C CYS A 23 -13.88 1.86 12.01
N HIS A 24 -13.28 0.79 12.56
CA HIS A 24 -13.12 0.57 13.99
C HIS A 24 -11.90 -0.34 14.29
N PRO A 25 -11.41 -0.41 15.54
CA PRO A 25 -10.42 -1.40 15.93
C PRO A 25 -11.01 -2.82 15.84
N ILE A 26 -10.38 -3.71 15.07
CA ILE A 26 -10.79 -5.11 14.88
C ILE A 26 -9.61 -6.04 15.17
N GLU A 27 -9.90 -7.18 15.78
CA GLU A 27 -8.91 -8.23 16.02
C GLU A 27 -8.41 -8.78 14.67
N THR A 28 -7.11 -8.62 14.44
CA THR A 28 -6.44 -9.02 13.20
C THR A 28 -5.24 -9.88 13.56
N LEU A 29 -5.07 -11.01 12.86
CA LEU A 29 -3.87 -11.83 12.99
C LEU A 29 -2.73 -11.20 12.21
N VAL A 30 -1.68 -10.82 12.92
CA VAL A 30 -0.50 -10.16 12.35
C VAL A 30 0.67 -11.10 12.45
N ASP A 31 1.39 -11.27 11.34
CA ASP A 31 2.59 -12.10 11.28
C ASP A 31 3.77 -11.40 11.99
N ILE A 32 4.44 -12.13 12.88
CA ILE A 32 5.49 -11.55 13.74
C ILE A 32 6.71 -11.14 12.92
N PHE A 33 7.06 -11.87 11.84
CA PHE A 33 8.20 -11.51 10.99
C PHE A 33 7.95 -10.23 10.19
N GLN A 34 6.70 -9.93 9.83
CA GLN A 34 6.37 -8.67 9.16
C GLN A 34 6.56 -7.46 10.07
N GLU A 35 6.28 -7.60 11.37
CA GLU A 35 6.46 -6.54 12.37
C GLU A 35 7.93 -6.40 12.80
N TYR A 36 8.67 -7.52 12.86
CA TYR A 36 10.07 -7.59 13.27
C TYR A 36 10.96 -8.22 12.19
N PRO A 37 11.16 -7.54 11.04
CA PRO A 37 11.94 -8.09 9.93
C PRO A 37 13.42 -8.28 10.26
N ASP A 38 13.93 -7.60 11.28
CA ASP A 38 15.33 -7.69 11.71
C ASP A 38 15.64 -8.98 12.50
N GLU A 39 14.61 -9.67 13.03
CA GLU A 39 14.78 -10.87 13.87
C GLU A 39 14.86 -12.17 13.06
N ILE A 40 15.66 -12.20 11.99
CA ILE A 40 15.76 -13.32 11.05
C ILE A 40 16.37 -14.61 11.64
N GLU A 41 17.01 -14.54 12.80
CA GLU A 41 17.66 -15.69 13.44
C GLU A 41 16.68 -16.64 14.13
N TYR A 42 15.47 -16.18 14.41
CA TYR A 42 14.48 -16.89 15.19
C TYR A 42 13.31 -17.34 14.34
N ILE A 43 12.77 -18.52 14.67
CA ILE A 43 11.44 -18.97 14.26
C ILE A 43 10.52 -18.74 15.45
N PHE A 44 9.40 -18.05 15.23
CA PHE A 44 8.44 -17.73 16.28
C PHE A 44 7.33 -18.77 16.39
N LYS A 45 6.95 -19.09 17.64
CA LYS A 45 5.78 -19.90 17.96
C LYS A 45 4.92 -19.17 19.02
N PRO A 46 3.68 -18.76 18.70
CA PRO A 46 3.05 -18.81 17.37
C PRO A 46 3.77 -17.90 16.35
N SER A 47 3.53 -18.10 15.05
CA SER A 47 4.11 -17.24 13.99
C SER A 47 3.32 -15.94 13.77
N CYS A 48 2.07 -15.89 14.24
CA CYS A 48 1.21 -14.72 14.22
C CYS A 48 0.53 -14.51 15.58
N VAL A 49 0.14 -13.27 15.86
CA VAL A 49 -0.53 -12.87 17.10
C VAL A 49 -1.81 -12.08 16.80
N PRO A 50 -2.87 -12.23 17.63
CA PRO A 50 -4.06 -11.40 17.53
C PRO A 50 -3.80 -10.00 18.08
N LEU A 51 -3.97 -8.96 17.26
CA LEU A 51 -3.82 -7.56 17.66
C LEU A 51 -5.03 -6.76 17.21
N MET A 52 -5.44 -5.76 18.01
CA MET A 52 -6.43 -4.79 17.54
C MET A 52 -5.74 -3.85 16.55
N ARG A 53 -6.20 -3.89 15.30
CA ARG A 53 -5.74 -3.02 14.22
C ARG A 53 -6.94 -2.30 13.62
N CYS A 54 -6.70 -1.14 13.01
CA CYS A 54 -7.77 -0.40 12.37
C CYS A 54 -8.17 -1.14 11.10
N GLY A 55 -9.46 -1.43 10.96
CA GLY A 55 -10.01 -2.12 9.81
C GLY A 55 -11.43 -1.64 9.51
N GLY A 56 -11.96 -2.12 8.39
CA GLY A 56 -13.26 -1.69 7.87
C GLY A 56 -13.16 -0.70 6.72
N CYS A 57 -14.29 -0.11 6.36
CA CYS A 57 -14.44 0.84 5.27
C CYS A 57 -14.86 2.22 5.77
N CYS A 58 -14.55 3.23 4.97
CA CYS A 58 -15.07 4.58 5.11
C CYS A 58 -16.16 4.83 4.07
N ASN A 59 -16.93 5.91 4.25
CA ASN A 59 -18.04 6.26 3.36
C ASN A 59 -17.61 6.70 1.96
N ASP A 60 -16.37 7.13 1.81
CA ASP A 60 -15.81 7.67 0.58
C ASP A 60 -14.42 7.06 0.36
N GLU A 61 -14.09 6.73 -0.90
CA GLU A 61 -12.81 6.16 -1.29
C GLU A 61 -11.64 7.14 -1.14
N SER A 62 -11.91 8.44 -1.07
CA SER A 62 -10.94 9.48 -0.75
C SER A 62 -10.52 9.47 0.73
N LEU A 63 -11.24 8.73 1.59
CA LEU A 63 -10.91 8.55 2.99
C LEU A 63 -10.15 7.23 3.21
N GLU A 64 -9.28 7.22 4.23
CA GLU A 64 -8.60 6.03 4.75
C GLU A 64 -8.89 5.85 6.24
N CYS A 65 -9.08 4.60 6.66
CA CYS A 65 -9.25 4.24 8.07
C CYS A 65 -7.87 4.18 8.73
N VAL A 66 -7.59 5.12 9.63
CA VAL A 66 -6.27 5.28 10.26
C VAL A 66 -6.39 5.30 11.78
N PRO A 67 -5.36 4.84 12.52
CA PRO A 67 -5.34 4.96 13.97
C PRO A 67 -5.23 6.42 14.40
N THR A 68 -5.96 6.77 15.46
CA THR A 68 -5.85 8.06 16.16
C THR A 68 -5.20 7.94 17.51
N GLU A 69 -5.27 6.77 18.12
CA GLU A 69 -4.63 6.42 19.38
C GLU A 69 -4.16 4.96 19.33
N ASP A 70 -2.96 4.73 19.85
CA ASP A 70 -2.32 3.43 19.91
C ASP A 70 -1.55 3.23 21.23
N PHE A 71 -1.27 1.97 21.53
CA PHE A 71 -0.46 1.57 22.68
C PHE A 71 0.27 0.26 22.37
N ASN A 72 1.33 -0.02 23.12
CA ASN A 72 2.06 -1.29 22.99
C ASN A 72 1.51 -2.33 23.96
N ILE A 73 1.27 -3.54 23.46
CA ILE A 73 0.95 -4.72 24.27
C ILE A 73 2.14 -5.68 24.26
N THR A 74 2.48 -6.26 25.41
CA THR A 74 3.57 -7.23 25.53
C THR A 74 3.01 -8.63 25.64
N MET A 75 3.52 -9.55 24.84
CA MET A 75 3.11 -10.95 24.80
C MET A 75 4.33 -11.87 24.95
N GLN A 76 4.10 -13.03 25.55
CA GLN A 76 5.09 -14.10 25.62
C GLN A 76 5.07 -14.92 24.32
N ILE A 77 6.20 -14.94 23.62
CA ILE A 77 6.39 -15.63 22.35
C ILE A 77 7.55 -16.61 22.50
N MET A 78 7.37 -17.83 21.99
CA MET A 78 8.46 -18.80 21.95
C MET A 78 9.38 -18.49 20.77
N ARG A 79 10.65 -18.25 21.07
CA ARG A 79 11.72 -17.96 20.10
C ARG A 79 12.56 -19.21 19.94
N ILE A 80 12.62 -19.73 18.72
CA ILE A 80 13.34 -20.96 18.39
C ILE A 80 14.52 -20.59 17.51
N LYS A 81 15.74 -20.86 17.98
CA LYS A 81 16.95 -20.70 17.18
C LYS A 81 17.36 -22.08 16.66
N PRO A 82 17.35 -22.32 15.33
CA PRO A 82 17.68 -23.63 14.78
C PRO A 82 19.02 -24.13 15.31
N HIS A 83 19.05 -25.40 15.73
CA HIS A 83 20.24 -26.07 16.30
C HIS A 83 20.77 -25.53 17.64
N GLN A 84 20.17 -24.50 18.23
CA GLN A 84 20.64 -23.90 19.49
C GLN A 84 19.63 -24.01 20.64
N GLY A 85 18.33 -24.14 20.33
CA GLY A 85 17.29 -24.39 21.32
C GLY A 85 16.10 -23.43 21.19
N GLN A 86 15.25 -23.43 22.22
CA GLN A 86 14.05 -22.59 22.28
C GLN A 86 13.88 -22.00 23.68
N HIS A 87 13.39 -20.77 23.75
CA HIS A 87 13.05 -20.11 25.01
C HIS A 87 11.82 -19.23 24.84
N ILE A 88 11.15 -18.91 25.95
CA ILE A 88 10.04 -17.95 25.98
C ILE A 88 10.65 -16.56 26.19
N GLY A 89 10.34 -15.63 25.28
CA GLY A 89 10.74 -14.23 25.37
C GLY A 89 9.51 -13.32 25.34
N GLU A 90 9.66 -12.12 25.89
CA GLU A 90 8.65 -11.07 25.79
C GLU A 90 8.88 -10.26 24.53
N MET A 91 7.81 -10.03 23.77
CA MET A 91 7.80 -9.17 22.59
C MET A 91 6.64 -8.20 22.71
N SER A 92 6.88 -6.95 22.30
CA SER A 92 5.87 -5.90 22.32
C SER A 92 5.30 -5.70 20.93
N PHE A 93 4.03 -5.35 20.80
CA PHE A 93 3.39 -5.11 19.52
C PHE A 93 2.52 -3.86 19.60
N LEU A 94 2.47 -3.08 18.52
CA LEU A 94 1.61 -1.91 18.44
C LEU A 94 0.14 -2.33 18.25
N GLN A 95 -0.73 -1.77 19.07
CA GLN A 95 -2.17 -2.02 19.06
C GLN A 95 -2.92 -0.69 18.96
N HIS A 96 -3.97 -0.64 18.15
CA HIS A 96 -4.80 0.56 17.98
C HIS A 96 -5.97 0.52 18.97
N SER A 97 -6.16 1.59 19.75
CA SER A 97 -7.32 1.74 20.63
C SER A 97 -8.47 2.51 19.96
N GLN A 98 -8.15 3.43 19.04
CA GLN A 98 -9.13 4.26 18.35
C GLN A 98 -8.76 4.44 16.87
N CYS A 99 -9.79 4.49 16.01
CA CYS A 99 -9.66 4.60 14.56
C CYS A 99 -10.64 5.64 14.01
N GLU A 100 -10.23 6.39 13.00
CA GLU A 100 -11.08 7.36 12.30
C GLU A 100 -10.84 7.36 10.79
N CYS A 101 -11.87 7.73 10.04
CA CYS A 101 -11.77 8.00 8.62
C CYS A 101 -11.18 9.39 8.38
N ARG A 102 -9.97 9.46 7.80
CA ARG A 102 -9.30 10.72 7.49
C ARG A 102 -9.06 10.83 5.97
N PRO A 103 -9.00 12.05 5.39
CA PRO A 103 -8.67 12.24 3.99
C PRO A 103 -7.30 11.67 3.66
N LYS A 104 -7.22 10.87 2.59
CA LYS A 104 -5.96 10.37 2.06
C LYS A 104 -5.09 11.55 1.69
N LYS A 105 -3.85 11.56 2.16
CA LYS A 105 -2.86 12.54 1.68
C LYS A 105 -2.60 12.23 0.21
N ASP A 106 -2.91 13.18 -0.67
CA ASP A 106 -2.62 13.08 -2.10
C ASP A 106 -1.14 12.75 -2.30
N ARG A 107 -0.82 11.48 -2.57
CA ARG A 107 0.48 11.07 -3.13
C ARG A 107 0.56 11.44 -4.61
N ALA A 108 0.14 12.66 -4.94
CA ALA A 108 0.20 13.18 -6.29
C ALA A 108 1.67 13.28 -6.74
N ARG A 109 2.09 12.28 -7.52
CA ARG A 109 2.99 12.45 -8.67
C ARG A 109 4.44 12.89 -8.35
N GLN A 110 5.20 12.05 -7.64
CA GLN A 110 6.67 12.10 -7.65
C GLN A 110 7.33 11.25 -8.75
N GLU A 111 6.55 10.63 -9.65
CA GLU A 111 7.12 10.05 -10.87
C GLU A 111 6.97 11.02 -12.05
N LYS A 112 8.08 11.29 -12.73
CA LYS A 112 8.26 12.12 -13.94
C LYS A 112 8.61 13.61 -13.72
N LYS A 113 9.72 13.88 -13.03
CA LYS A 113 10.67 14.90 -13.50
C LYS A 113 11.97 14.21 -13.92
N SER A 114 11.90 13.43 -15.01
CA SER A 114 13.10 13.00 -15.72
C SER A 114 13.87 14.26 -16.15
N VAL A 115 15.09 14.38 -15.63
CA VAL A 115 16.05 15.43 -15.92
C VAL A 115 16.12 15.70 -17.42
N ARG A 116 15.68 16.89 -17.85
CA ARG A 116 15.79 17.37 -19.23
C ARG A 116 17.29 17.57 -19.52
N GLY A 117 17.95 16.53 -20.02
CA GLY A 117 19.36 16.54 -20.38
C GLY A 117 19.68 17.72 -21.30
N LYS A 118 20.60 18.58 -20.87
CA LYS A 118 21.16 19.68 -21.67
C LYS A 118 22.01 19.09 -22.79
N GLY A 119 21.41 18.83 -23.95
CA GLY A 119 22.15 18.57 -25.19
C GLY A 119 22.80 19.84 -25.71
N LYS A 120 24.13 19.97 -25.55
CA LYS A 120 24.93 21.03 -26.19
C LYS A 120 24.92 20.81 -27.71
N GLY A 121 24.14 21.62 -28.43
CA GLY A 121 24.18 21.65 -29.90
C GLY A 121 25.52 22.18 -30.41
N GLN A 122 26.38 21.30 -30.94
CA GLN A 122 27.54 21.71 -31.73
C GLN A 122 27.06 22.26 -33.08
N LYS A 123 27.18 23.57 -33.24
CA LYS A 123 26.88 24.31 -34.47
C LYS A 123 27.98 24.03 -35.51
N ARG A 124 27.83 22.98 -36.33
CA ARG A 124 28.74 22.72 -37.45
C ARG A 124 28.52 23.77 -38.56
N LYS A 125 29.50 24.65 -38.73
CA LYS A 125 29.63 25.56 -39.89
C LYS A 125 29.88 24.73 -41.16
N ARG A 126 29.05 24.91 -42.19
CA ARG A 126 29.43 24.51 -43.56
C ARG A 126 29.07 25.66 -44.53
N LYS A 127 30.10 26.44 -44.89
CA LYS A 127 30.10 27.28 -46.10
C LYS A 127 30.37 26.37 -47.30
N LYS A 128 29.57 26.48 -48.36
CA LYS A 128 30.10 26.36 -49.73
C LYS A 128 29.26 27.22 -50.67
N SER A 129 29.95 28.07 -51.41
CA SER A 129 29.42 29.07 -52.32
C SER A 129 29.33 28.55 -53.76
N ARG A 130 28.74 29.42 -54.60
CA ARG A 130 28.94 29.63 -56.04
C ARG A 130 28.05 28.88 -57.07
N TYR A 131 26.98 29.61 -57.46
CA TYR A 131 26.80 30.33 -58.75
C TYR A 131 26.11 29.67 -59.97
N LYS A 132 25.31 30.53 -60.65
CA LYS A 132 24.57 30.49 -61.94
C LYS A 132 23.21 29.76 -61.93
N SER A 133 22.05 30.43 -62.10
CA SER A 133 21.52 31.30 -63.19
C SER A 133 21.15 30.52 -64.45
N TRP A 134 19.86 30.29 -64.72
CA TRP A 134 19.08 31.06 -65.71
C TRP A 134 17.59 30.67 -65.70
N SER A 135 16.83 31.45 -66.45
CA SER A 135 15.40 31.71 -66.43
C SER A 135 14.52 30.68 -67.15
N VAL A 136 13.20 30.79 -66.92
CA VAL A 136 12.10 30.90 -67.91
C VAL A 136 10.87 30.09 -67.50
N CYS A 137 9.72 30.78 -67.63
CA CYS A 137 8.34 30.32 -67.56
C CYS A 137 8.07 29.00 -68.30
N ASP A 138 7.12 28.20 -67.82
CA ASP A 138 5.83 28.05 -68.52
C ASP A 138 4.81 27.27 -67.66
N LYS A 139 3.55 27.70 -67.71
CA LYS A 139 2.41 26.92 -67.22
C LYS A 139 2.04 25.94 -68.35
N PRO A 140 1.42 24.79 -68.03
CA PRO A 140 0.11 24.62 -68.65
C PRO A 140 -0.96 24.03 -67.73
N ARG A 141 -2.18 24.40 -68.11
CA ARG A 141 -3.51 23.94 -67.68
C ARG A 141 -3.63 22.42 -67.53
N ARG A 142 -4.34 22.00 -66.48
CA ARG A 142 -5.64 21.32 -66.60
C ARG A 142 -6.48 21.64 -65.37
#